data_AF-A0AB73BMN1-F1
#
_entry.id   AF-A0AB73BMN1-F1
#
_cell.length_a   1.000
_cell.length_b   1.000
_cell.length_c   1.000
_cell.angle_alpha   90.00
_cell.angle_beta   90.00
_cell.angle_gamma   90.00
#
_symmetry.space_group_name_H-M   'P 1'
#
loop_
_entity.id
_entity.type
_entity.pdbx_description
1 polymer ?
#
loop_
_entity_poly.entity_id
_entity_poly.type
_entity_poly.pdbx_seq_one_letter_code
_entity_poly.pdbx_strand_id
1 'polypeptide(L)'
;MQLAALRHRTESEDSFVVDPSHVRVRFHSAKNDVKKVIVHYCDNYLPLEQAKTCEMEKIGVGQCEDHWGITLEAPYHRLKYTFEVIGSDGTSVVVGDRAISSDVDKAIMEDGSYFKVPYCHE
;
A
#
# COMPACT_ATOMS: atom_id res chain seq x y z
N MET A 1 13.71 11.20 -1.45
CA MET A 1 12.40 10.86 -0.89
C MET A 1 12.38 11.18 0.61
N GLN A 2 11.38 11.93 1.06
CA GLN A 2 11.09 12.27 2.45
C GLN A 2 10.26 11.15 3.09
N LEU A 3 10.93 10.27 3.82
CA LEU A 3 10.29 9.11 4.47
C LEU A 3 9.22 9.52 5.50
N ALA A 4 9.40 10.65 6.18
CA ALA A 4 8.45 11.13 7.17
C ALA A 4 7.09 11.57 6.57
N ALA A 5 7.03 11.78 5.25
CA ALA A 5 5.80 12.13 4.54
C ALA A 5 5.08 10.94 3.91
N LEU A 6 5.68 9.74 3.99
CA LEU A 6 5.07 8.49 3.54
C LEU A 6 4.03 8.05 4.58
N ARG A 7 2.75 8.04 4.21
CA ARG A 7 1.67 7.79 5.16
C ARG A 7 0.56 6.93 4.58
N HIS A 8 0.12 5.99 5.40
CA HIS A 8 -1.08 5.18 5.22
C HIS A 8 -1.60 4.77 6.59
N ARG A 9 -2.91 4.62 6.74
CA ARG A 9 -3.55 3.95 7.88
C ARG A 9 -4.54 2.90 7.37
N THR A 10 -4.59 1.76 8.04
CA THR A 10 -5.51 0.64 7.76
C THR A 10 -6.96 0.90 8.18
N GLU A 11 -7.35 2.17 8.25
CA GLU A 11 -8.66 2.61 8.71
C GLU A 11 -9.04 3.93 8.02
N SER A 12 -10.31 4.33 8.19
CA SER A 12 -10.83 5.64 7.76
C SER A 12 -10.66 5.89 6.25
N GLU A 13 -10.13 7.05 5.85
CA GLU A 13 -10.06 7.50 4.47
C GLU A 13 -8.99 6.79 3.63
N ASP A 14 -8.07 6.07 4.29
CA ASP A 14 -6.91 5.43 3.68
C ASP A 14 -7.14 3.96 3.34
N SER A 15 -8.07 3.30 4.04
CA SER A 15 -8.45 1.91 3.77
C SER A 15 -9.91 1.70 4.12
N PHE A 16 -10.74 1.41 3.12
CA PHE A 16 -12.16 1.16 3.31
C PHE A 16 -12.73 0.15 2.31
N VAL A 17 -13.73 -0.60 2.78
CA VAL A 17 -14.46 -1.59 1.99
C VAL A 17 -15.40 -0.84 1.04
N VAL A 18 -15.29 -1.10 -0.26
CA VAL A 18 -16.20 -0.57 -1.29
C VAL A 18 -17.42 -1.49 -1.40
N ASP A 19 -17.13 -2.79 -1.45
CA ASP A 19 -18.09 -3.89 -1.38
C ASP A 19 -17.36 -5.12 -0.79
N PRO A 20 -18.05 -6.22 -0.45
CA PRO A 20 -17.43 -7.36 0.20
C PRO A 20 -16.18 -7.91 -0.50
N SER A 21 -16.05 -7.71 -1.81
CA SER A 21 -14.93 -8.21 -2.62
C SER A 21 -13.94 -7.13 -3.06
N HIS A 22 -14.09 -5.87 -2.64
CA HIS A 22 -13.23 -4.78 -3.06
C HIS A 22 -12.87 -3.85 -1.91
N VAL A 23 -11.57 -3.59 -1.76
CA VAL A 23 -11.04 -2.65 -0.76
C VAL A 23 -10.35 -1.49 -1.48
N ARG A 24 -10.76 -0.27 -1.17
CA ARG A 24 -10.02 0.92 -1.60
C ARG A 24 -8.88 1.17 -0.63
N VAL A 25 -7.66 1.28 -1.15
CA VAL A 25 -6.50 1.75 -0.38
C VAL A 25 -5.95 3.04 -0.96
N ARG A 26 -5.49 3.93 -0.09
CA ARG A 26 -4.84 5.18 -0.44
C ARG A 26 -3.50 5.30 0.27
N PHE A 27 -2.61 6.04 -0.34
CA PHE A 27 -1.29 6.32 0.20
C PHE A 27 -0.96 7.79 -0.03
N HIS A 28 -0.16 8.37 0.84
CA HIS A 28 0.23 9.78 0.77
C HIS A 28 1.75 9.89 0.77
N SER A 29 2.25 10.86 0.00
CA SER A 29 3.66 11.21 -0.04
C SER A 29 3.83 12.72 -0.05
N ALA A 30 5.05 13.21 0.21
CA ALA A 30 5.38 14.59 -0.09
C ALA A 30 5.15 14.88 -1.59
N LYS A 31 4.65 16.09 -1.87
CA LYS A 31 4.36 16.54 -3.23
C LYS A 31 5.59 16.45 -4.14
N ASN A 32 5.43 15.84 -5.31
CA ASN A 32 6.46 15.63 -6.33
C ASN A 32 7.70 14.83 -5.89
N ASP A 33 7.67 14.22 -4.71
CA ASP A 33 8.82 13.51 -4.14
C ASP A 33 8.83 12.01 -4.49
N VAL A 34 7.67 11.45 -4.82
CA VAL A 34 7.49 10.05 -5.23
C VAL A 34 7.13 9.97 -6.71
N LYS A 35 7.83 9.07 -7.42
CA LYS A 35 7.62 8.78 -8.83
C LYS A 35 6.52 7.74 -9.03
N LYS A 36 6.54 6.68 -8.22
CA LYS A 36 5.64 5.54 -8.37
C LYS A 36 5.38 4.87 -7.02
N VAL A 37 4.14 4.43 -6.81
CA VAL A 37 3.75 3.59 -5.67
C VAL A 37 3.19 2.29 -6.22
N ILE A 38 3.69 1.17 -5.72
CA ILE A 38 3.31 -0.18 -6.09
C ILE A 38 2.73 -0.86 -4.86
N VAL A 39 1.57 -1.49 -5.01
CA VAL A 39 0.97 -2.32 -3.97
C VAL A 39 1.26 -3.77 -4.28
N HIS A 40 1.81 -4.47 -3.28
CA HIS A 40 1.90 -5.93 -3.26
C HIS A 40 0.83 -6.46 -2.31
N TYR A 41 -0.06 -7.33 -2.78
CA TYR A 41 -1.20 -7.79 -1.98
C TYR A 41 -1.65 -9.23 -2.28
N CYS A 42 -2.20 -9.89 -1.28
CA CYS A 42 -2.91 -11.16 -1.41
C CYS A 42 -3.86 -11.37 -0.22
N ASP A 43 -4.54 -12.52 -0.15
CA ASP A 43 -5.30 -12.91 1.04
C ASP A 43 -4.35 -13.14 2.24
N ASN A 44 -4.85 -12.88 3.45
CA ASN A 44 -4.08 -12.99 4.70
C ASN A 44 -3.35 -14.34 4.87
N TYR A 45 -3.93 -15.42 4.36
CA TYR A 45 -3.43 -16.79 4.52
C TYR A 45 -2.74 -17.35 3.28
N LEU A 46 -2.68 -16.59 2.18
CA LEU A 46 -1.92 -16.99 1.00
C LEU A 46 -0.43 -16.68 1.18
N PRO A 47 0.45 -17.51 0.58
CA PRO A 47 1.88 -17.26 0.55
C PRO A 47 2.21 -15.99 -0.25
N LEU A 48 3.28 -15.29 0.13
CA LEU A 48 3.65 -13.99 -0.46
C LEU A 48 4.17 -14.12 -1.89
N GLU A 49 4.63 -15.31 -2.28
CA GLU A 49 4.98 -15.65 -3.66
C GLU A 49 3.77 -15.59 -4.61
N GLN A 50 2.55 -15.61 -4.07
CA GLN A 50 1.30 -15.42 -4.83
C GLN A 50 0.77 -13.98 -4.73
N ALA A 51 1.53 -13.04 -4.15
CA ALA A 51 1.14 -11.65 -4.10
C ALA A 51 0.97 -11.09 -5.53
N LYS A 52 -0.15 -10.42 -5.75
CA LYS A 52 -0.38 -9.60 -6.92
C LYS A 52 0.34 -8.27 -6.73
N THR A 53 0.89 -7.74 -7.82
CA THR A 53 1.55 -6.44 -7.85
C THR A 53 0.78 -5.49 -8.74
N CYS A 54 0.40 -4.32 -8.22
CA CYS A 54 -0.34 -3.30 -8.97
C CYS A 54 0.21 -1.91 -8.71
N GLU A 55 0.34 -1.10 -9.76
CA GLU A 55 0.72 0.30 -9.63
C GLU A 55 -0.48 1.15 -9.21
N MET A 56 -0.28 2.04 -8.25
CA MET A 56 -1.32 2.98 -7.80
C MET A 56 -1.38 4.19 -8.73
N GLU A 57 -2.56 4.78 -8.85
CA GLU A 57 -2.76 6.01 -9.59
C GLU A 57 -2.58 7.22 -8.67
N LYS A 58 -1.99 8.31 -9.19
CA LYS A 58 -2.04 9.61 -8.51
C LYS A 58 -3.43 10.21 -8.68
N ILE A 59 -4.23 10.17 -7.62
CA ILE A 59 -5.65 10.55 -7.63
C ILE A 59 -5.90 12.00 -7.20
N GLY A 60 -4.89 12.67 -6.67
CA GLY A 60 -5.01 14.05 -6.21
C GLY A 60 -3.66 14.66 -5.84
N VAL A 61 -3.62 15.99 -5.82
CA VAL A 61 -2.46 16.77 -5.42
C VAL A 61 -2.94 17.88 -4.49
N GLY A 62 -2.43 17.88 -3.26
CA GLY A 62 -2.67 18.91 -2.27
C GLY A 62 -1.64 20.06 -2.35
N GLN A 63 -1.64 20.90 -1.32
CA GLN A 63 -0.59 21.92 -1.17
C GLN A 63 0.78 21.29 -0.90
N CYS A 64 0.84 20.29 -0.01
CA CYS A 64 2.09 19.66 0.44
C CYS A 64 2.19 18.16 0.13
N GLU A 65 1.09 17.51 -0.25
CA GLU A 65 1.02 16.05 -0.41
C GLU A 65 0.55 15.66 -1.82
N ASP A 66 1.05 14.53 -2.31
CA ASP A 66 0.45 13.79 -3.43
C ASP A 66 -0.37 12.63 -2.86
N HIS A 67 -1.56 12.42 -3.41
CA HIS A 67 -2.49 11.36 -3.01
C HIS A 67 -2.53 10.26 -4.06
N TRP A 68 -2.32 9.02 -3.62
CA TRP A 68 -2.30 7.83 -4.45
C TRP A 68 -3.47 6.93 -4.08
N GLY A 69 -4.05 6.21 -5.05
CA GLY A 69 -5.15 5.29 -4.77
C GLY A 69 -5.27 4.13 -5.73
N ILE A 70 -5.78 3.02 -5.22
CA ILE A 70 -6.14 1.83 -6.01
C ILE A 70 -7.27 1.07 -5.31
N THR A 71 -8.12 0.42 -6.09
CA THR A 71 -9.11 -0.54 -5.57
C THR A 71 -8.57 -1.95 -5.78
N LEU A 72 -8.46 -2.71 -4.70
CA LEU A 72 -7.89 -4.06 -4.68
C LEU A 72 -9.02 -5.10 -4.61
N GLU A 73 -8.82 -6.23 -5.29
CA GLU A 73 -9.73 -7.37 -5.21
C GLU A 73 -9.45 -8.20 -3.96
N ALA A 74 -10.48 -8.49 -3.18
CA ALA A 74 -10.48 -9.34 -2.00
C ALA A 74 -11.47 -10.51 -2.20
N PRO A 75 -11.17 -11.49 -3.07
CA PRO A 75 -12.11 -12.57 -3.41
C PRO A 75 -12.50 -13.46 -2.24
N TYR A 76 -11.69 -13.47 -1.18
CA TYR A 76 -11.96 -14.18 0.08
C TYR A 76 -12.45 -13.25 1.19
N HIS A 77 -12.83 -12.02 0.84
CA HIS A 77 -13.25 -10.95 1.75
C HIS A 77 -12.16 -10.54 2.75
N ARG A 78 -10.89 -10.85 2.51
CA ARG A 78 -9.75 -10.53 3.38
C ARG A 78 -8.57 -10.11 2.54
N LEU A 79 -7.69 -9.31 3.11
CA LEU A 79 -6.58 -8.75 2.36
C LEU A 79 -5.40 -8.43 3.28
N LYS A 80 -4.19 -8.71 2.82
CA LYS A 80 -2.97 -8.07 3.31
C LYS A 80 -2.29 -7.35 2.17
N TYR A 81 -1.66 -6.21 2.46
CA TYR A 81 -0.92 -5.45 1.47
C TYR A 81 0.26 -4.67 2.06
N THR A 82 1.21 -4.30 1.22
CA THR A 82 2.32 -3.39 1.53
C THR A 82 2.60 -2.48 0.34
N PHE A 83 3.29 -1.36 0.56
CA PHE A 83 3.59 -0.38 -0.49
C PHE A 83 5.08 -0.35 -0.79
N GLU A 84 5.47 -0.70 -2.01
CA GLU A 84 6.80 -0.35 -2.52
C GLU A 84 6.73 1.05 -3.15
N VAL A 85 7.60 1.95 -2.70
CA VAL A 85 7.59 3.37 -3.05
C VAL A 85 8.91 3.72 -3.70
N ILE A 86 8.83 4.19 -4.95
CA ILE A 86 9.98 4.63 -5.74
C ILE A 86 10.00 6.15 -5.76
N GLY A 87 11.01 6.73 -5.12
CA GLY A 87 11.27 8.16 -5.08
C GLY A 87 11.65 8.74 -6.43
N SER A 88 11.41 10.04 -6.61
CA SER A 88 11.86 10.81 -7.78
C SER A 88 13.40 10.84 -7.91
N ASP A 89 14.11 10.61 -6.80
CA ASP A 89 15.57 10.47 -6.72
C ASP A 89 16.09 9.06 -7.03
N GLY A 90 15.20 8.12 -7.35
CA GLY A 90 15.54 6.72 -7.66
C GLY A 90 15.68 5.81 -6.44
N THR A 91 15.49 6.31 -5.22
CA THR A 91 15.44 5.46 -4.02
C THR A 91 14.18 4.59 -4.03
N SER A 92 14.26 3.37 -3.49
CA SER A 92 13.10 2.48 -3.31
C SER A 92 13.04 2.00 -1.87
N VAL A 93 11.84 2.01 -1.30
CA VAL A 93 11.56 1.50 0.05
C VAL A 93 10.24 0.75 0.08
N VAL A 94 10.07 -0.15 1.04
CA VAL A 94 8.78 -0.78 1.36
C VAL A 94 8.23 -0.15 2.62
N VAL A 95 7.01 0.37 2.55
CA VAL A 95 6.25 0.90 3.69
C VAL A 95 5.25 -0.17 4.14
N GLY A 96 5.56 -0.78 5.28
CA GLY A 96 4.68 -1.73 5.96
C GLY A 96 4.08 -1.16 7.23
N ASP A 97 3.24 -1.96 7.89
CA ASP A 97 2.53 -1.62 9.14
C ASP A 97 3.48 -1.28 10.30
N ARG A 98 4.63 -1.95 10.35
CA ARG A 98 5.57 -1.84 11.48
C ARG A 98 6.76 -0.93 11.21
N ALA A 99 7.18 -0.81 9.95
CA ALA A 99 8.43 -0.15 9.59
C ALA A 99 8.48 0.20 8.10
N ILE A 100 9.41 1.11 7.78
CA ILE A 100 9.86 1.37 6.42
C ILE A 100 11.21 0.65 6.24
N SER A 101 11.35 -0.15 5.18
CA SER A 101 12.56 -0.91 4.86
C SER A 101 13.15 -0.47 3.53
N SER A 102 14.48 -0.31 3.47
CA SER A 102 15.21 -0.13 2.20
C SER A 102 15.61 -1.45 1.53
N ASP A 103 15.48 -2.58 2.23
CA ASP A 103 15.66 -3.93 1.67
C ASP A 103 14.30 -4.40 1.13
N VAL A 104 14.08 -4.12 -0.16
CA VAL A 104 12.78 -4.30 -0.83
C VAL A 104 12.41 -5.78 -0.93
N ASP A 105 13.34 -6.62 -1.41
CA ASP A 105 13.09 -8.06 -1.61
C ASP A 105 12.77 -8.76 -0.31
N LYS A 106 13.52 -8.45 0.76
CA LYS A 106 13.26 -9.02 2.08
C LYS A 106 11.91 -8.56 2.63
N ALA A 107 11.61 -7.27 2.53
CA ALA A 107 10.40 -6.71 3.11
C ALA A 107 9.11 -7.20 2.42
N ILE A 108 9.12 -7.33 1.09
CA ILE A 108 7.99 -7.91 0.34
C ILE A 108 7.74 -9.36 0.75
N MET A 109 8.77 -10.10 1.17
CA MET A 109 8.68 -11.48 1.65
C MET A 109 8.51 -11.61 3.17
N GLU A 110 8.29 -10.51 3.90
CA GLU A 110 8.10 -10.51 5.35
C GLU A 110 6.62 -10.25 5.70
N ASP A 111 5.84 -11.31 5.94
CA ASP A 111 4.38 -11.21 6.20
C ASP A 111 4.03 -10.27 7.36
N GLY A 112 4.88 -10.25 8.40
CA GLY A 112 4.71 -9.40 9.57
C GLY A 112 4.80 -7.90 9.28
N SER A 113 5.25 -7.52 8.07
CA SER A 113 5.31 -6.12 7.63
C SER A 113 4.03 -5.64 6.96
N TYR A 114 3.11 -6.54 6.55
CA TYR A 114 1.95 -6.15 5.76
C TYR A 114 0.85 -5.54 6.63
N PHE A 115 0.21 -4.51 6.09
CA PHE A 115 -1.09 -4.02 6.55
C PHE A 115 -2.15 -5.11 6.33
N LYS A 116 -3.15 -5.19 7.21
CA LYS A 116 -4.18 -6.25 7.14
C LYS A 116 -5.59 -5.67 7.23
N VAL A 117 -6.44 -6.12 6.31
CA VAL A 117 -7.90 -6.03 6.38
C VAL A 117 -8.39 -7.40 6.87
N PRO A 118 -8.88 -7.50 8.12
CA PRO A 118 -9.25 -8.79 8.69
C PRO A 118 -10.38 -9.48 7.94
N TYR A 119 -11.44 -8.73 7.61
CA TYR A 119 -12.60 -9.19 6.85
C TYR A 119 -13.40 -8.00 6.29
N CYS A 120 -13.97 -8.14 5.09
CA CYS A 120 -14.84 -7.16 4.43
C CYS A 120 -16.30 -7.51 4.75
N HIS A 121 -16.88 -6.80 5.70
CA HIS A 121 -18.28 -6.99 6.11
C HIS A 121 -19.26 -6.35 5.10
N GLU A 122 -20.50 -6.84 5.10
CA GLU A 122 -21.65 -6.21 4.42
C GLU A 122 -22.14 -4.94 5.13
#